data_AF-A0A7V9UPQ5-F1
#
_entry.id   AF-A0A7V9UPQ5-F1
#
_cell.length_a   1.000
_cell.length_b   1.000
_cell.length_c   1.000
_cell.angle_alpha   90.00
_cell.angle_beta   90.00
_cell.angle_gamma   90.00
#
_symmetry.space_group_name_H-M   'P 1'
#
loop_
_entity.id
_entity.type
_entity.pdbx_description
1 polymer ?
#
loop_
_entity_poly.entity_id
_entity_poly.type
_entity_poly.pdbx_seq_one_letter_code
_entity_poly.pdbx_strand_id
1 'polypeptide(L)' 'ISANGTLGARLGQLRVWTYPWSEGATLIMASDGVSASWDMESYPGLIKQSPQLLAGIMMRDYGRDTDDATVLVAR' A
#
# COMPACT_ATOMS: atom_id res chain seq x y z
N ILE A 1 7.44 1.75 7.80
CA ILE A 1 8.78 1.20 8.15
C ILE A 1 9.02 -0.06 7.35
N SER A 2 10.21 -0.20 6.76
CA SER A 2 10.55 -1.37 5.95
C SER A 2 11.39 -2.38 6.76
N ALA A 3 11.26 -3.66 6.43
CA ALA A 3 12.10 -4.73 6.93
C ALA A 3 12.51 -5.63 5.76
N ASN A 4 13.79 -5.98 5.69
CA ASN A 4 14.33 -6.80 4.62
C ASN A 4 14.25 -8.29 4.99
N GLY A 5 13.94 -9.14 4.02
CA GLY A 5 13.97 -10.60 4.15
C GLY A 5 13.14 -11.29 3.07
N THR A 6 13.53 -12.52 2.71
CA THR A 6 12.77 -13.37 1.78
C THR A 6 12.22 -14.57 2.53
N LEU A 7 10.90 -14.77 2.45
CA LEU A 7 10.25 -15.93 3.03
C LEU A 7 10.80 -17.22 2.40
N GLY A 8 11.07 -18.24 3.22
CA GLY A 8 11.63 -19.51 2.77
C GLY A 8 13.17 -19.57 2.66
N ALA A 9 13.88 -18.43 2.69
CA ALA A 9 15.35 -18.42 2.70
C ALA A 9 15.91 -18.56 4.13
N ARG A 10 15.64 -17.58 5.00
CA ARG A 10 16.01 -17.61 6.42
C ARG A 10 15.02 -16.79 7.22
N LEU A 11 14.49 -17.37 8.30
CA LEU A 11 13.61 -16.65 9.20
C LEU A 11 14.44 -15.71 10.10
N GLY A 12 14.32 -14.41 9.86
CA GLY A 12 14.86 -13.37 10.74
C GLY A 12 13.92 -13.09 11.93
N GLN A 13 14.26 -12.08 12.72
CA GLN A 13 13.37 -11.62 13.79
C GLN A 13 12.10 -11.00 13.20
N LEU A 14 10.94 -11.55 13.56
CA LEU A 14 9.64 -10.99 13.16
C LEU A 14 9.42 -9.66 13.88
N ARG A 15 8.98 -8.66 13.11
CA ARG A 15 8.61 -7.35 13.62
C ARG A 15 7.10 -7.19 13.50
N VAL A 16 6.45 -6.95 14.62
CA VAL A 16 5.00 -6.74 14.69
C VAL A 16 4.79 -5.29 15.10
N TRP A 17 3.94 -4.60 14.35
CA TRP A 17 3.51 -3.24 14.66
C TRP A 17 2.01 -3.22 14.81
N THR A 18 1.56 -2.59 15.89
CA THR A 18 0.16 -2.46 16.23
C THR A 18 -0.19 -0.98 16.16
N TYR A 19 -1.25 -0.66 15.42
CA TYR A 19 -1.80 0.68 15.30
C TYR A 19 -3.29 0.64 15.65
N PRO A 20 -3.85 1.67 16.32
CA PRO A 20 -5.28 1.76 16.52
C PRO A 20 -6.04 1.79 15.18
N TRP A 21 -7.14 1.05 15.10
CA TRP A 21 -8.06 1.10 13.95
C TRP A 21 -9.33 1.85 14.35
N SER A 22 -9.35 3.16 14.10
CA SER A 22 -10.52 4.00 14.36
C SER A 22 -11.53 3.91 13.23
N GLU A 23 -12.77 4.30 13.50
CA GLU A 23 -13.75 4.53 12.45
C GLU A 23 -13.20 5.50 11.39
N GLY A 24 -13.37 5.16 10.11
CA GLY A 24 -12.84 5.93 8.99
C GLY A 24 -11.34 5.74 8.71
N ALA A 25 -10.63 4.89 9.46
CA ALA A 25 -9.26 4.52 9.13
C ALA A 25 -9.20 3.87 7.73
N THR A 26 -8.11 4.10 7.00
CA THR A 26 -7.86 3.46 5.71
C THR A 26 -6.46 2.86 5.74
N LEU A 27 -6.36 1.55 5.48
CA LEU A 27 -5.09 0.88 5.23
C LEU A 27 -4.87 0.79 3.75
N ILE A 28 -3.64 1.09 3.35
CA ILE A 28 -3.17 0.87 2.00
C ILE A 28 -1.89 0.06 2.10
N MET A 29 -1.87 -1.06 1.38
CA MET A 29 -0.68 -1.88 1.19
C MET A 29 -0.35 -1.92 -0.30
N ALA A 30 0.92 -1.81 -0.62
CA ALA A 30 1.39 -1.85 -2.01
C ALA A 30 2.64 -2.73 -2.09
N SER A 31 2.78 -3.50 -3.18
CA SER A 31 4.02 -4.20 -3.50
C SER A 31 5.10 -3.20 -3.94
N ASP A 32 6.34 -3.67 -4.04
CA ASP A 32 7.46 -2.89 -4.58
C ASP A 32 7.30 -2.56 -6.07
N GLY A 33 6.49 -3.31 -6.83
CA GLY A 33 6.05 -2.94 -8.18
C GLY A 33 5.23 -1.64 -8.25
N VAL A 34 4.82 -1.06 -7.12
CA VAL A 34 4.17 0.27 -7.04
C VAL A 34 5.17 1.30 -6.50
N SER A 35 5.23 2.46 -7.13
CA SER A 35 6.10 3.55 -6.68
C SER A 35 5.74 4.03 -5.27
N ALA A 36 6.75 4.15 -4.41
CA ALA A 36 6.61 4.73 -3.07
C ALA A 36 6.47 6.26 -3.08
N SER A 37 6.55 6.91 -4.25
CA SER A 37 6.49 8.38 -4.42
C SER A 37 5.08 8.91 -4.71
N TRP A 38 4.05 8.17 -4.32
CA TRP A 38 2.67 8.63 -4.34
C TRP A 38 2.43 9.86 -3.48
N ASP A 39 1.60 10.77 -3.99
CA ASP A 39 1.08 11.92 -3.27
C ASP A 39 -0.45 11.88 -3.30
N MET A 40 -1.05 11.82 -2.10
CA MET A 40 -2.51 11.82 -1.94
C MET A 40 -3.11 13.21 -2.08
N GLU A 41 -2.32 14.28 -1.88
CA GLU A 41 -2.79 15.66 -2.01
C GLU A 41 -3.04 16.01 -3.48
N SER A 42 -2.31 15.39 -4.40
CA SER A 42 -2.57 15.42 -5.84
C SER A 42 -3.96 14.90 -6.25
N TYR A 43 -4.67 14.19 -5.36
CA TYR A 43 -6.04 13.71 -5.58
C TYR A 43 -7.01 14.16 -4.47
N PRO A 44 -7.44 15.42 -4.47
CA PRO A 44 -8.33 15.96 -3.44
C PRO A 44 -9.61 15.12 -3.28
N GLY A 45 -9.85 14.64 -2.06
CA GLY A 45 -11.04 13.86 -1.72
C GLY A 45 -11.00 12.38 -2.11
N LEU A 46 -9.95 11.92 -2.80
CA LEU A 46 -9.80 10.53 -3.20
C LEU A 46 -9.82 9.59 -1.99
N ILE A 47 -9.15 9.96 -0.89
CA ILE A 47 -9.13 9.19 0.35
C ILE A 47 -10.51 8.93 0.97
N LYS A 48 -11.57 9.63 0.53
CA LYS A 48 -12.95 9.42 0.98
C LYS A 48 -13.76 8.51 0.05
N GLN A 49 -13.28 8.23 -1.16
CA GLN A 49 -13.97 7.42 -2.18
C GLN A 49 -13.95 5.93 -1.86
N SER A 50 -14.52 5.07 -2.71
CA SER A 50 -14.48 3.62 -2.46
C SER A 50 -13.05 3.08 -2.41
N PRO A 51 -12.76 2.06 -1.57
CA PRO A 51 -11.45 1.41 -1.54
C PRO A 51 -10.99 0.91 -2.92
N GLN A 52 -11.91 0.41 -3.73
CA GLN A 52 -11.65 -0.08 -5.08
C GLN A 52 -11.18 1.04 -6.02
N LEU A 53 -11.79 2.22 -5.95
CA LEU A 53 -11.36 3.36 -6.77
C LEU A 53 -9.98 3.83 -6.34
N LEU A 54 -9.73 3.88 -5.02
CA LEU A 54 -8.43 4.24 -4.47
C LEU A 54 -7.33 3.29 -5.00
N ALA A 55 -7.57 1.98 -4.90
CA ALA A 55 -6.65 0.95 -5.38
C ALA A 55 -6.41 1.06 -6.90
N GLY A 56 -7.48 1.29 -7.68
CA GLY A 56 -7.40 1.42 -9.13
C GLY A 56 -6.58 2.63 -9.57
N ILE A 57 -6.76 3.80 -8.94
CA ILE A 57 -5.96 5.00 -9.23
C ILE A 57 -4.49 4.75 -8.88
N MET A 58 -4.23 4.15 -7.73
CA MET A 58 -2.86 3.84 -7.34
C MET A 58 -2.15 2.90 -8.32
N MET A 59 -2.84 1.84 -8.75
CA MET A 59 -2.30 0.90 -9.73
C MET A 59 -2.02 1.60 -11.06
N ARG A 60 -2.94 2.45 -11.53
CA ARG A 60 -2.83 3.13 -12.83
C ARG A 60 -1.69 4.16 -12.86
N ASP A 61 -1.56 4.97 -11.82
CA ASP A 61 -0.69 6.15 -11.86
C ASP A 61 0.67 5.92 -11.20
N TYR A 62 0.78 4.91 -10.33
CA TYR A 62 2.01 4.61 -9.60
C TYR A 62 2.51 3.17 -9.81
N GLY A 63 1.81 2.32 -10.56
CA GLY A 63 2.32 1.01 -10.98
C GLY A 63 3.52 1.16 -11.92
N ARG A 64 4.51 0.28 -11.78
CA ARG A 64 5.65 0.19 -12.70
C ARG A 64 5.34 -0.79 -13.82
N ASP A 65 5.75 -0.47 -15.03
CA ASP A 65 5.61 -1.36 -16.18
C ASP A 65 6.67 -2.48 -16.22
N THR A 66 7.67 -2.41 -15.33
CA THR A 66 8.83 -3.32 -15.32
C THR A 66 8.71 -4.43 -14.28
N ASP A 67 7.62 -4.47 -13.51
CA ASP A 67 7.44 -5.37 -12.37
C ASP A 67 5.95 -5.64 -12.12
N ASP A 68 5.65 -6.71 -11.39
CA ASP A 68 4.27 -7.02 -11.00
C ASP A 68 3.81 -6.08 -9.86
N ALA A 69 2.77 -5.30 -10.13
CA ALA A 69 2.21 -4.35 -9.18
C ALA A 69 0.95 -4.92 -8.49
N THR A 70 0.83 -4.71 -7.17
CA THR A 70 -0.37 -5.07 -6.38
C THR A 70 -0.67 -3.99 -5.37
N VAL A 71 -1.94 -3.59 -5.26
CA VAL A 71 -2.44 -2.62 -4.28
C VAL A 71 -3.64 -3.22 -3.55
N LEU A 72 -3.64 -3.15 -2.22
CA LEU A 72 -4.77 -3.47 -1.36
C LEU A 72 -5.19 -2.24 -0.57
N VAL A 73 -6.50 -1.95 -0.55
CA VAL A 73 -7.09 -0.88 0.25
C VAL A 73 -8.22 -1.44 1.10
N ALA A 74 -8.21 -1.14 2.40
CA ALA A 74 -9.20 -1.59 3.38
C ALA A 74 -9.64 -0.43 4.30
N ARG A 75 -10.88 -0.50 4.82
CA ARG A 75 -11.49 0.43 5.79
C ARG A 75 -12.25 -0.35 6.86
#